data_AF-A0A9E4BYR1-F1
#
_entry.id   AF-A0A9E4BYR1-F1
#
_cell.length_a   1.000
_cell.length_b   1.000
_cell.length_c   1.000
_cell.angle_alpha   90.00
_cell.angle_beta   90.00
_cell.angle_gamma   90.00
#
_symmetry.space_group_name_H-M   'P 1'
#
loop_
_entity.id
_entity.type
_entity.pdbx_description
1 polymer ?
#
loop_
_entity_poly.entity_id
_entity_poly.type
_entity_poly.pdbx_seq_one_letter_code
_entity_poly.pdbx_strand_id
1 'polypeptide(L)'
;MTLKEKLHRLVDELPEKECHAAERYLEYLRDQGDLLLHRLASVPYDDEPETQEERRAVEEAYEDLHTGRTHSLEDVKREIKKL
;
A
#
# COMPACT_ATOMS: atom_id res chain seq x y z
N MET A 1 -26.56 -22.80 0.21
CA MET A 1 -25.73 -22.24 1.29
C MET A 1 -24.30 -22.12 0.79
N THR A 2 -23.78 -20.90 0.72
CA THR A 2 -22.41 -20.61 0.25
C THR A 2 -21.37 -20.92 1.33
N LEU A 3 -20.09 -20.97 0.96
CA LEU A 3 -18.99 -21.16 1.91
C LEU A 3 -18.90 -20.00 2.92
N LYS A 4 -19.13 -18.76 2.47
CA LYS A 4 -19.14 -17.57 3.34
C LYS A 4 -20.28 -17.63 4.36
N GLU A 5 -21.48 -18.06 3.94
CA GLU A 5 -22.61 -18.27 4.86
C GLU A 5 -22.29 -19.32 5.93
N LYS A 6 -21.52 -20.37 5.60
CA LYS A 6 -21.09 -21.38 6.57
C LYS A 6 -20.09 -20.81 7.57
N LEU A 7 -19.17 -19.97 7.11
CA LEU A 7 -18.17 -19.32 7.96
C LEU A 7 -18.81 -18.33 8.93
N HIS A 8 -19.75 -17.49 8.48
CA HIS A 8 -20.44 -16.56 9.37
C HIS A 8 -21.21 -17.30 10.48
N ARG A 9 -21.95 -18.36 10.13
CA ARG A 9 -22.65 -19.18 11.12
C ARG A 9 -21.69 -19.81 12.13
N LEU A 10 -20.53 -20.31 11.68
CA LEU A 10 -19.53 -20.86 12.59
C LEU A 10 -19.02 -19.80 13.58
N VAL A 11 -18.82 -18.56 13.12
CA VAL A 11 -18.43 -17.44 13.99
C VAL A 11 -19.52 -17.12 15.01
N ASP A 12 -20.79 -17.10 14.59
CA ASP A 12 -21.93 -16.82 15.49
C ASP A 12 -22.10 -17.90 16.58
N GLU A 13 -21.69 -19.15 16.29
CA GLU A 13 -21.80 -20.30 17.20
C GLU A 13 -20.59 -20.45 18.14
N LEU A 14 -19.54 -19.64 17.99
CA LEU A 14 -18.33 -19.74 18.82
C LEU A 14 -18.60 -19.35 20.28
N PRO A 15 -18.06 -20.10 21.26
CA PRO A 15 -18.02 -19.65 22.63
C PRO A 15 -17.22 -18.36 22.75
N GLU A 16 -17.68 -17.41 23.57
CA GLU A 16 -17.06 -16.07 23.71
C GLU A 16 -15.55 -16.13 24.03
N LYS A 17 -15.12 -17.11 24.85
CA LYS A 17 -13.71 -17.35 25.19
C LYS A 17 -12.82 -17.68 23.98
N GLU A 18 -13.40 -18.21 22.90
CA GLU A 18 -12.70 -18.60 21.68
C GLU A 18 -12.74 -17.48 20.62
N CYS A 19 -13.60 -16.46 20.78
CA CYS A 19 -13.76 -15.38 19.79
C CYS A 19 -12.45 -14.66 19.50
N HIS A 20 -11.66 -14.36 20.54
CA HIS A 20 -10.37 -13.69 20.37
C HIS A 20 -9.34 -14.55 19.60
N ALA A 21 -9.38 -15.88 19.75
CA ALA A 21 -8.50 -16.77 18.99
C ALA A 21 -8.95 -16.85 17.53
N ALA A 22 -10.26 -16.93 17.28
CA ALA A 22 -10.84 -16.96 15.95
C ALA A 22 -10.61 -15.65 15.18
N GLU A 23 -10.80 -14.50 15.83
CA GLU A 23 -10.51 -13.17 15.26
C GLU A 23 -9.08 -13.10 14.74
N ARG A 24 -8.09 -13.39 15.60
CA ARG A 24 -6.67 -13.38 15.21
C ARG A 24 -6.36 -14.29 14.03
N TYR A 25 -7.00 -15.46 13.96
CA TYR A 25 -6.77 -16.39 12.85
C TYR A 25 -7.43 -15.91 11.55
N LEU A 26 -8.63 -15.34 11.62
CA LEU A 26 -9.31 -14.76 10.46
C LEU A 26 -8.58 -13.52 9.93
N GLU A 27 -8.02 -12.67 10.80
CA GLU A 27 -7.14 -11.58 10.42
C GLU A 27 -5.87 -12.07 9.73
N TYR A 28 -5.22 -13.09 10.29
CA TYR A 28 -4.09 -13.73 9.62
C TYR A 28 -4.46 -14.22 8.21
N LEU A 29 -5.59 -14.92 8.06
CA LEU A 29 -6.05 -15.39 6.75
C LEU A 29 -6.41 -14.26 5.79
N ARG A 30 -7.03 -13.18 6.29
CA ARG A 30 -7.29 -11.94 5.52
C ARG A 30 -6.00 -11.37 4.96
N ASP A 31 -4.97 -11.33 5.80
CA ASP A 31 -3.71 -10.67 5.47
C ASP A 31 -2.81 -11.56 4.59
N GLN A 32 -2.88 -12.89 4.72
CA GLN A 32 -2.13 -13.83 3.87
C GLN A 32 -2.59 -13.89 2.40
N GLY A 33 -3.84 -13.51 2.11
CA GLY A 33 -4.41 -13.61 0.76
C GLY A 33 -3.74 -12.69 -0.27
N ASP A 34 -3.28 -11.52 0.18
CA ASP A 34 -2.37 -10.61 -0.54
C ASP A 34 -1.83 -9.56 0.44
N LEU A 35 -0.73 -9.89 1.13
CA LEU A 35 -0.10 -9.05 2.14
C LEU A 35 0.29 -7.66 1.60
N LEU A 36 0.64 -7.58 0.32
CA LEU A 36 1.05 -6.32 -0.31
C LEU A 36 -0.17 -5.44 -0.58
N LEU A 37 -1.22 -6.01 -1.18
CA LEU A 37 -2.45 -5.27 -1.48
C LEU A 37 -3.17 -4.80 -0.22
N HIS A 38 -3.19 -5.63 0.83
CA HIS A 38 -3.76 -5.24 2.13
C HIS A 38 -2.98 -4.07 2.74
N ARG A 39 -1.64 -4.17 2.78
CA ARG A 39 -0.81 -3.06 3.29
C ARG A 39 -1.07 -1.79 2.51
N LEU A 40 -0.98 -1.83 1.18
CA LEU A 40 -1.20 -0.67 0.31
C LEU A 40 -2.59 -0.06 0.49
N ALA A 41 -3.63 -0.87 0.71
CA ALA A 41 -4.98 -0.38 0.96
C ALA A 41 -5.18 0.23 2.35
N SER A 42 -4.35 -0.17 3.32
CA SER A 42 -4.42 0.29 4.71
C SER A 42 -3.46 1.43 5.05
N VAL A 43 -2.51 1.77 4.16
CA VAL A 43 -1.57 2.87 4.43
C VAL A 43 -2.36 4.18 4.47
N PRO A 44 -2.17 5.03 5.51
CA PRO A 44 -2.67 6.40 5.47
C PRO A 44 -2.18 7.14 4.22
N TYR A 45 -2.93 8.14 3.79
CA TYR A 45 -2.42 9.07 2.78
C TYR A 45 -1.19 9.79 3.33
N ASP A 46 -0.20 9.99 2.47
CA ASP A 46 1.00 10.79 2.77
C ASP A 46 0.66 12.29 2.66
N ASP A 47 -0.09 12.75 3.67
CA ASP A 47 -0.53 14.16 3.80
C ASP A 47 0.38 14.95 4.77
N GLU A 48 1.64 14.52 4.93
CA GLU A 48 2.60 15.21 5.78
C GLU A 48 2.94 16.60 5.19
N PRO A 49 3.11 17.64 6.04
CA PRO A 49 3.50 18.95 5.54
C PRO A 49 4.91 18.90 4.96
N GLU A 50 5.04 19.38 3.72
CA GLU A 50 6.33 19.49 3.04
C GLU A 50 7.38 20.22 3.89
N THR A 51 8.56 19.61 3.98
CA THR A 51 9.73 20.21 4.59
C THR A 51 10.32 21.33 3.72
N GLN A 52 11.19 22.17 4.30
CA GLN A 52 11.87 23.21 3.51
C GLN A 52 12.81 22.64 2.45
N GLU A 53 13.38 21.46 2.69
CA GLU A 53 14.27 20.80 1.75
C GLU A 53 13.50 20.29 0.54
N GLU A 54 12.37 19.59 0.78
CA GLU A 54 11.49 19.11 -0.28
C GLU A 54 10.95 20.26 -1.13
N ARG A 55 10.56 21.38 -0.49
CA ARG A 55 10.12 22.58 -1.23
C ARG A 55 11.17 23.10 -2.21
N ARG A 56 12.42 23.14 -1.77
CA ARG A 56 13.54 23.58 -2.61
C ARG A 56 13.80 22.59 -3.74
N ALA A 57 13.70 21.30 -3.48
CA ALA A 57 13.85 20.27 -4.50
C ALA A 57 12.75 20.36 -5.57
N VAL A 58 11.51 20.69 -5.19
CA VAL A 58 10.42 20.95 -6.14
C VAL A 58 10.70 22.19 -6.98
N GLU A 59 11.17 23.28 -6.36
CA GLU A 59 11.55 24.50 -7.09
C GLU A 59 12.67 24.25 -8.10
N GLU A 60 13.71 23.50 -7.71
CA GLU A 60 14.79 23.05 -8.59
C GLU A 60 14.26 22.21 -9.77
N ALA A 61 13.36 21.27 -9.51
CA ALA A 61 12.78 20.44 -10.57
C ALA A 61 11.98 21.26 -11.61
N TYR A 62 11.29 22.33 -11.18
CA TYR A 62 10.63 23.24 -12.10
C TYR A 62 11.63 24.08 -12.92
N GLU A 63 12.74 24.51 -12.33
CA GLU A 63 13.81 25.19 -13.05
C GLU A 63 14.45 24.25 -14.09
N ASP A 64 14.68 22.99 -13.74
CA ASP A 64 15.18 21.95 -14.65
C ASP A 64 14.27 21.78 -15.85
N LEU A 65 12.96 21.68 -15.61
CA LEU A 65 11.96 21.60 -16.67
C LEU A 65 12.00 22.83 -17.58
N HIS A 66 12.13 24.03 -17.01
CA HIS A 66 12.15 25.28 -17.77
C HIS A 66 13.43 25.46 -18.60
N THR A 67 14.57 25.02 -18.05
CA THR A 67 15.89 25.14 -18.67
C THR A 67 16.23 23.97 -19.59
N GLY A 68 15.36 22.95 -19.66
CA GLY A 68 15.54 21.77 -20.49
C GLY A 68 16.54 20.76 -19.92
N ARG A 69 16.87 20.84 -18.62
CA ARG A 69 17.66 19.83 -17.89
C ARG A 69 16.79 18.60 -17.58
N THR A 70 16.22 17.99 -18.62
CA THR A 70 15.29 16.86 -18.51
C THR A 70 15.76 15.68 -19.34
N HIS A 71 15.45 14.46 -18.90
CA HIS A 71 15.64 13.25 -19.68
C HIS A 71 14.32 12.76 -20.29
N SER A 72 14.39 12.21 -21.51
CA SER A 72 13.22 11.51 -22.07
C SER A 72 12.95 10.23 -21.30
N LEU A 73 11.68 9.80 -21.25
CA LEU A 73 11.31 8.54 -20.61
C LEU A 73 12.00 7.35 -21.28
N GLU A 74 12.21 7.42 -22.59
CA GLU A 74 12.90 6.42 -23.40
C GLU A 74 14.37 6.27 -22.98
N ASP A 75 15.06 7.39 -22.72
CA ASP A 75 16.47 7.38 -22.28
C ASP A 75 16.59 6.78 -20.88
N VAL A 76 15.75 7.21 -19.94
CA VAL A 76 15.71 6.67 -18.59
C VAL A 76 15.46 5.16 -18.59
N LYS A 77 14.48 4.68 -19.38
CA LYS A 77 14.20 3.24 -19.52
C LYS A 77 15.38 2.45 -20.09
N ARG A 78 16.17 3.06 -20.97
CA ARG A 78 17.35 2.43 -21.56
C ARG A 78 18.48 2.30 -20.54
N GLU A 79 18.65 3.28 -19.67
CA GLU A 79 19.65 3.26 -18.60
C GLU A 79 19.30 2.24 -17.51
N ILE A 80 18.05 2.25 -17.03
CA ILE A 80 17.59 1.32 -15.99
C ILE A 80 17.69 -0.15 -16.45
N LYS A 81 17.43 -0.44 -17.73
CA LYS A 81 17.57 -1.81 -18.29
C LYS A 81 19.01 -2.33 -18.36
N LYS A 82 20.01 -1.46 -18.21
CA LYS A 82 21.43 -1.84 -18.21
C LYS A 82 21.97 -2.14 -16.81
N LEU A 83 21.20 -1.82 -15.76
CA LEU A 83 21.48 -2.17 -14.37
C LEU A 83 20.96 -3.57 -14.05
#